data_AF-H9BWS0-F1
#
_entry.id   AF-H9BWS0-F1
#
_cell.length_a   1.000
_cell.length_b   1.000
_cell.length_c   1.000
_cell.angle_alpha   90.00
_cell.angle_beta   90.00
_cell.angle_gamma   90.00
#
_symmetry.space_group_name_H-M   'P 1'
#
loop_
_entity.id
_entity.type
_entity.pdbx_description
1 polymer ?
#
loop_
_entity_poly.entity_id
_entity_poly.type
_entity_poly.pdbx_seq_one_letter_code
_entity_poly.pdbx_strand_id
1 'polypeptide(L)'
;MICLDARHVRAALSSRPNKSDDAGAEGIAQILRSGWYREVHVKSLATHHLRALLAARRLMVNQRTMLSNQLRGLLKVFGVKLGSGVAGSFARRVMAVAEADELGPDHPPLAHGMADAR
;
A
#
# COMPACT_ATOMS: atom_id res chain seq x y z
N MET A 1 19.10 24.08 8.46
CA MET A 1 19.01 22.92 9.38
C MET A 1 19.69 21.75 8.67
N ILE A 2 20.69 21.12 9.31
CA ILE A 2 21.41 19.95 8.78
C ILE A 2 20.96 18.74 9.59
N CYS A 3 20.72 17.60 8.94
CA CYS A 3 20.35 16.37 9.61
C CYS A 3 21.48 15.35 9.50
N LEU A 4 21.94 14.86 10.65
CA LEU A 4 23.07 13.95 10.75
C LEU A 4 22.58 12.49 10.80
N ASP A 5 23.37 11.57 10.26
CA ASP A 5 23.14 10.15 10.48
C ASP A 5 23.40 9.80 11.95
N ALA A 6 22.32 9.48 12.68
CA ALA A 6 22.38 9.17 14.10
C ALA A 6 23.30 7.99 14.44
N ARG A 7 23.47 7.01 13.53
CA ARG A 7 24.35 5.86 13.77
C ARG A 7 25.81 6.28 13.65
N HIS A 8 26.13 7.14 12.69
CA HIS A 8 27.49 7.67 12.51
C HIS A 8 27.86 8.58 13.68
N VAL A 9 26.95 9.46 14.12
CA VAL A 9 27.17 10.30 15.30
C VAL A 9 27.39 9.43 16.54
N ARG A 10 26.56 8.39 16.74
CA ARG A 10 26.73 7.47 17.86
C ARG A 10 28.07 6.72 17.81
N ALA A 11 28.50 6.26 16.64
CA ALA A 11 29.79 5.58 16.47
C ALA A 11 30.97 6.53 16.72
N ALA A 12 30.87 7.78 16.29
CA ALA A 12 31.89 8.80 16.56
C ALA A 12 31.99 9.14 18.06
N LEU A 13 30.88 9.04 18.80
CA LEU A 13 30.84 9.35 20.23
C LEU A 13 30.96 8.11 21.14
N SER A 14 30.99 6.89 20.59
CA SER A 14 30.93 5.66 21.39
C SER A 14 32.20 5.36 22.19
N SER A 15 33.33 5.98 21.84
CA SER A 15 34.60 5.85 22.57
C SER A 15 34.70 6.76 23.80
N ARG A 16 33.68 7.59 24.08
CA ARG A 16 33.71 8.52 25.21
C ARG A 16 33.39 7.77 26.51
N PRO A 17 34.21 7.95 27.57
CA PRO A 17 34.13 7.15 28.78
C PRO A 17 32.92 7.47 29.67
N ASN A 18 32.37 8.68 29.58
CA ASN A 18 31.21 9.08 30.38
C ASN A 18 30.11 9.69 29.50
N LYS A 19 28.85 9.38 29.82
CA LYS A 19 27.67 9.93 29.14
C LYS A 19 27.12 11.10 29.97
N SER A 20 27.26 12.32 29.45
CA SER A 20 26.57 13.50 29.95
C SER A 20 25.98 14.31 28.80
N ASP A 21 24.93 15.07 29.06
CA ASP A 21 24.25 15.88 28.03
C ASP A 21 25.19 16.97 27.49
N ASP A 22 25.98 17.61 28.36
CA ASP A 22 26.99 18.61 27.98
C ASP A 22 28.07 18.03 27.06
N ALA A 23 28.62 16.85 27.42
CA ALA A 23 29.62 16.19 26.59
C ALA A 23 29.01 15.76 25.25
N GLY A 24 27.77 15.27 25.24
CA GLY A 24 27.04 14.92 24.02
C GLY A 24 26.93 16.10 23.06
N ALA A 25 26.47 17.25 23.55
CA ALA A 25 26.35 18.48 22.77
C ALA A 25 27.70 18.95 22.21
N GLU A 26 28.75 18.96 23.04
CA GLU A 26 30.10 19.32 22.62
C GLU A 26 30.64 18.37 21.53
N GLY A 27 30.37 17.08 21.66
CA GLY A 27 30.79 16.07 20.69
C GLY A 27 30.13 16.26 19.33
N ILE A 28 28.83 16.50 19.32
CA ILE A 28 28.08 16.82 18.10
C ILE A 28 28.62 18.11 17.48
N ALA A 29 28.90 19.13 18.28
CA ALA A 29 29.48 20.38 17.80
C ALA A 29 30.87 20.16 17.16
N GLN A 30 31.71 19.31 17.76
CA GLN A 30 33.03 18.98 17.19
C GLN A 30 32.92 18.19 15.89
N ILE A 31 32.00 17.23 15.80
CA ILE A 31 31.70 16.48 14.58
C ILE A 31 31.24 17.43 13.45
N LEU A 32 30.39 18.41 13.78
CA LEU A 32 29.96 19.43 12.83
C LEU A 32 31.12 20.32 12.37
N ARG A 33 31.98 20.77 13.30
CA ARG A 33 33.16 21.60 13.00
C ARG A 33 34.20 20.90 12.14
N SER A 34 34.44 19.61 12.37
CA SER A 34 35.42 18.84 11.59
C SER A 34 34.91 18.44 10.21
N GLY A 35 33.59 18.47 9.99
CA GLY A 35 32.97 17.93 8.78
C GLY A 35 32.94 16.41 8.72
N TRP A 36 33.32 15.71 9.80
CA TRP A 36 33.36 14.24 9.85
C TRP A 36 31.98 13.66 10.16
N TYR A 37 30.99 14.02 9.34
CA TYR A 37 29.63 13.51 9.45
C TYR A 37 29.08 13.11 8.09
N ARG A 38 28.04 12.29 8.13
CA ARG A 38 27.23 11.98 6.97
C ARG A 38 25.93 12.76 7.08
N GLU A 39 25.69 13.65 6.13
CA GLU A 39 24.40 14.33 6.01
C GLU A 39 23.34 13.34 5.51
N VAL A 40 22.16 13.40 6.12
CA VAL A 40 20.99 12.61 5.74
C VAL A 40 19.98 13.54 5.11
N HIS A 41 19.58 13.20 3.89
CA HIS A 41 18.48 13.86 3.23
C HIS A 41 17.17 13.64 4.00
N VAL A 42 16.58 14.73 4.49
CA VAL A 42 15.24 14.72 5.05
C VAL A 42 14.24 14.93 3.91
N LYS A 43 13.35 13.96 3.74
CA LYS A 43 12.26 14.05 2.77
C LYS A 43 11.37 15.23 3.13
N SER A 44 11.02 16.02 2.12
CA SER A 44 10.08 17.13 2.30
C SER A 44 8.69 16.63 2.74
N LEU A 45 7.95 17.48 3.45
CA LEU A 45 6.55 17.19 3.82
C LEU A 45 5.69 16.88 2.58
N ALA A 46 5.90 17.61 1.48
CA ALA A 46 5.25 17.33 0.20
C ALA A 46 5.51 15.90 -0.31
N THR A 47 6.74 15.40 -0.14
CA THR A 47 7.09 14.01 -0.48
C THR A 47 6.35 13.01 0.41
N HIS A 48 6.18 13.32 1.69
CA HIS A 48 5.39 12.48 2.60
C HIS A 48 3.92 12.44 2.19
N HIS A 49 3.32 13.58 1.86
CA HIS A 49 1.93 13.65 1.38
C HIS A 49 1.73 12.84 0.09
N LEU A 50 2.61 13.01 -0.90
CA LEU A 50 2.52 12.26 -2.15
C LEU A 50 2.63 10.75 -1.92
N ARG A 51 3.57 10.32 -1.07
CA ARG A 51 3.71 8.90 -0.72
C ARG A 51 2.49 8.35 0.00
N ALA A 52 1.88 9.11 0.91
CA ALA A 52 0.65 8.71 1.60
C ALA A 52 -0.51 8.52 0.61
N LEU A 53 -0.69 9.45 -0.34
CA LEU A 53 -1.73 9.35 -1.38
C LEU A 53 -1.51 8.12 -2.28
N LEU A 54 -0.28 7.88 -2.71
CA LEU A 54 0.06 6.69 -3.52
C LEU A 54 -0.20 5.38 -2.75
N ALA A 55 0.15 5.34 -1.47
CA ALA A 55 -0.13 4.19 -0.61
C ALA A 55 -1.64 3.95 -0.43
N ALA A 56 -2.42 5.00 -0.17
CA ALA A 56 -3.87 4.94 -0.07
C ALA A 56 -4.51 4.42 -1.37
N ARG A 57 -4.10 4.97 -2.53
CA ARG A 57 -4.57 4.50 -3.84
C ARG A 57 -4.25 3.01 -4.06
N ARG A 58 -3.02 2.60 -3.75
CA ARG A 58 -2.59 1.19 -3.90
C ARG A 58 -3.44 0.27 -3.01
N LEU A 59 -3.70 0.67 -1.76
CA LEU A 59 -4.56 -0.07 -0.85
C LEU A 59 -5.95 -0.25 -1.45
N MET A 60 -6.60 0.83 -1.91
CA MET A 60 -7.95 0.77 -2.48
C MET A 60 -8.01 -0.13 -3.73
N VAL A 61 -7.02 -0.02 -4.62
CA VAL A 61 -6.95 -0.87 -5.82
C VAL A 61 -6.77 -2.35 -5.44
N ASN A 62 -5.91 -2.64 -4.48
CA ASN A 62 -5.69 -4.01 -4.00
C ASN A 62 -6.95 -4.59 -3.37
N GLN A 63 -7.61 -3.86 -2.46
CA GLN A 63 -8.83 -4.30 -1.78
C GLN A 63 -9.96 -4.57 -2.79
N ARG A 64 -10.20 -3.64 -3.74
CA ARG A 64 -11.17 -3.83 -4.82
C ARG A 64 -10.89 -5.09 -5.64
N THR A 65 -9.62 -5.34 -5.95
CA THR A 65 -9.21 -6.48 -6.79
C THR A 65 -9.36 -7.79 -6.02
N MET A 66 -8.97 -7.81 -4.75
CA MET A 66 -9.13 -8.95 -3.85
C MET A 66 -10.61 -9.35 -3.73
N LEU A 67 -11.49 -8.40 -3.40
CA LEU A 67 -12.93 -8.65 -3.29
C LEU A 67 -13.52 -9.18 -4.60
N SER A 68 -13.11 -8.59 -5.74
CA SER A 68 -13.57 -9.06 -7.05
C SER A 68 -13.14 -10.51 -7.33
N ASN A 69 -11.90 -10.85 -7.02
CA ASN A 69 -11.38 -12.20 -7.21
C ASN A 69 -12.04 -13.22 -6.27
N GLN A 70 -12.27 -12.84 -5.00
CA GLN A 70 -12.96 -13.68 -4.03
C GLN A 70 -14.36 -14.04 -4.52
N LEU A 71 -15.10 -13.05 -5.00
CA LEU A 71 -16.44 -13.24 -5.52
C LEU A 71 -16.48 -14.10 -6.79
N ARG A 72 -15.52 -13.92 -7.72
CA ARG A 72 -15.37 -14.86 -8.86
C ARG A 72 -15.10 -16.29 -8.39
N GLY A 73 -14.27 -16.45 -7.36
CA GLY A 73 -13.97 -17.76 -6.78
C GLY A 73 -15.21 -18.45 -6.23
N LEU A 74 -16.04 -17.70 -5.48
CA LEU A 74 -17.30 -18.20 -4.93
C LEU A 74 -18.30 -18.58 -6.03
N LEU A 75 -18.53 -17.69 -7.00
CA LEU A 75 -19.48 -17.93 -8.10
C LEU A 75 -19.08 -19.12 -8.97
N LYS A 76 -17.78 -19.37 -9.13
CA LYS A 76 -17.27 -20.53 -9.87
C LYS A 76 -17.70 -21.86 -9.25
N VAL A 77 -17.89 -21.93 -7.92
CA VAL A 77 -18.40 -23.14 -7.23
C VAL A 77 -19.82 -23.46 -7.69
N PHE A 78 -20.63 -22.43 -7.95
CA PHE A 78 -22.00 -22.55 -8.44
C PHE A 78 -22.09 -22.62 -9.98
N GLY A 79 -20.97 -22.85 -10.67
CA GLY A 79 -20.94 -22.96 -12.14
C GLY A 79 -21.02 -21.61 -12.88
N VAL A 80 -21.10 -20.49 -12.19
CA VAL A 80 -21.18 -19.15 -12.78
C VAL A 80 -19.78 -18.60 -13.03
N LYS A 81 -19.48 -18.28 -14.30
CA LYS A 81 -18.19 -17.70 -14.71
C LYS A 81 -18.38 -16.24 -15.13
N LEU A 82 -17.91 -15.32 -14.29
CA LEU A 82 -17.84 -13.90 -14.64
C LEU A 82 -16.63 -13.62 -15.53
N GLY A 83 -16.86 -13.05 -16.71
CA GLY A 83 -15.80 -12.64 -17.64
C GLY A 83 -14.83 -11.59 -17.07
N SER A 84 -13.62 -11.56 -17.63
CA SER A 84 -12.63 -10.52 -17.33
C SER A 84 -13.13 -9.14 -17.79
N GLY A 85 -12.80 -8.07 -17.07
CA GLY A 85 -13.21 -6.72 -17.44
C GLY A 85 -12.90 -5.66 -16.37
N VAL A 86 -13.12 -4.39 -16.72
CA VAL A 86 -12.86 -3.23 -15.85
C VAL A 86 -13.73 -3.32 -14.59
N ALA A 87 -13.19 -2.90 -13.43
CA ALA A 87 -13.86 -3.05 -12.13
C ALA A 87 -15.30 -2.51 -12.08
N GLY A 88 -15.62 -1.42 -12.78
CA GLY A 88 -16.98 -0.87 -12.85
C GLY A 88 -17.98 -1.77 -13.58
N SER A 89 -17.51 -2.58 -14.54
CA SER A 89 -18.33 -3.58 -15.23
C SER A 89 -18.52 -4.85 -14.40
N PHE A 90 -17.63 -5.13 -13.45
CA PHE A 90 -17.69 -6.33 -12.62
C PHE A 90 -18.85 -6.28 -11.62
N ALA A 91 -19.01 -5.18 -10.89
CA ALA A 91 -20.11 -5.04 -9.93
C ALA A 91 -21.49 -5.18 -10.60
N ARG A 92 -21.67 -4.57 -11.78
CA ARG A 92 -22.92 -4.68 -12.55
C ARG A 92 -23.22 -6.13 -12.96
N ARG A 93 -22.20 -6.87 -13.42
CA ARG A 93 -22.37 -8.29 -13.78
C ARG A 93 -22.71 -9.16 -12.58
N VAL A 94 -22.11 -8.89 -11.42
CA VAL A 94 -22.45 -9.57 -10.17
C VAL A 94 -23.92 -9.33 -9.80
N MET A 95 -24.37 -8.08 -9.82
CA MET A 95 -25.76 -7.75 -9.50
C MET A 95 -26.74 -8.42 -10.47
N ALA A 96 -26.44 -8.43 -11.77
CA ALA A 96 -27.26 -9.12 -12.76
C ALA A 96 -27.36 -10.64 -12.50
N VAL A 97 -26.28 -11.26 -12.02
CA VAL A 97 -26.31 -12.68 -11.60
C VAL A 97 -27.17 -12.87 -10.35
N ALA A 98 -27.07 -11.98 -9.36
CA ALA A 98 -27.86 -12.06 -8.15
C ALA A 98 -29.37 -11.90 -8.43
N GLU A 99 -29.74 -10.92 -9.26
CA GLU A 99 -31.12 -10.69 -9.69
C GLU A 99 -31.69 -11.87 -10.49
N ALA A 100 -30.86 -12.55 -11.28
CA ALA A 100 -31.28 -13.75 -12.03
C ALA A 100 -31.51 -14.98 -11.12
N ASP A 101 -30.81 -15.07 -9.98
CA ASP A 101 -30.95 -16.16 -9.00
C ASP A 101 -32.22 -16.02 -8.13
N GLU A 102 -32.69 -14.78 -7.89
CA GLU A 102 -33.94 -14.50 -7.15
C GLU A 102 -35.23 -14.99 -7.87
N LEU A 103 -35.13 -15.49 -9.11
CA LEU A 103 -36.25 -16.00 -9.91
C LEU A 103 -36.63 -17.48 -9.67
N GLY A 104 -35.96 -18.18 -8.74
CA GLY A 104 -36.37 -19.51 -8.27
C GLY A 104 -35.68 -20.71 -8.95
N PRO A 105 -35.94 -21.95 -8.45
CA PRO A 105 -35.11 -23.15 -8.69
C PRO A 105 -35.15 -23.73 -10.11
N ASP A 106 -35.98 -23.18 -11.02
CA ASP A 106 -36.16 -23.69 -12.38
C ASP A 106 -35.36 -22.91 -13.45
N HIS A 107 -34.54 -21.94 -13.04
CA HIS A 107 -33.66 -21.22 -13.96
C HIS A 107 -32.42 -22.08 -14.30
N PRO A 108 -32.14 -22.37 -15.59
CA PRO A 108 -30.95 -23.12 -15.97
C PRO A 108 -29.71 -22.34 -15.55
N PRO A 109 -28.61 -23.01 -15.12
CA PRO A 109 -27.39 -22.32 -14.74
C PRO A 109 -26.99 -21.38 -15.88
N LEU A 110 -26.57 -20.15 -15.55
CA LEU A 110 -26.01 -19.14 -16.49
C LEU A 110 -24.73 -19.62 -17.22
N ALA A 111 -24.51 -20.94 -17.29
CA ALA A 111 -23.69 -21.58 -18.29
C ALA A 111 -24.31 -21.32 -19.65
N HIS A 112 -23.93 -20.21 -20.28
CA HIS A 112 -23.30 -20.14 -21.60
C HIS A 112 -22.94 -18.69 -21.86
N GLY A 113 -21.72 -18.30 -21.46
CA GLY A 113 -21.03 -17.12 -21.97
C GLY A 113 -21.79 -15.80 -21.91
N MET A 114 -21.63 -15.04 -20.82
CA MET A 114 -21.57 -13.58 -20.94
C MET A 114 -20.22 -13.14 -21.55
N ALA A 115 -19.86 -13.77 -22.67
CA ALA A 115 -18.93 -13.20 -23.63
C ALA A 115 -19.75 -12.14 -24.39
N ASP A 116 -19.22 -10.92 -24.45
CA ASP A 116 -19.75 -9.80 -25.20
C ASP A 116 -20.98 -9.07 -24.62
N ALA A 117 -20.71 -8.20 -23.66
CA ALA A 117 -21.39 -6.91 -23.61
C ALA A 117 -20.30 -5.82 -23.64
N ARG A 118 -20.12 -5.23 -24.82
CA ARG A 118 -19.27 -4.05 -25.09
C ARG A 118 -19.61 -2.89 -24.16
#